data_AF-W4RRH2-F1
#
_entry.id   AF-W4RRH2-F1
#
_cell.length_a   1.000
_cell.length_b   1.000
_cell.length_c   1.000
_cell.angle_alpha   90.00
_cell.angle_beta   90.00
_cell.angle_gamma   90.00
#
_symmetry.space_group_name_H-M   'P 1'
#
loop_
_entity.id
_entity.type
_entity.pdbx_description
1 polymer ?
#
loop_
_entity_poly.entity_id
_entity_poly.type
_entity_poly.pdbx_seq_one_letter_code
_entity_poly.pdbx_strand_id
1 'polypeptide(L)'
;MATDIKKCIDKMDIISFQDDLIGWFVSEQRELPWRKDQDPYKVWVSEIMLQQTRVDTVIPYFNRFLENFPTLEALADADEEKVLKAWEGLGYYSRVLNLQSAVKEVNERYGGRVQILRKRFQL
;
A
#
# COMPACT_ATOMS: atom_id res chain seq x y z
N MET A 1 11.85 33.00 6.32
CA MET A 1 11.22 31.92 5.51
C MET A 1 10.80 30.72 6.38
N ALA A 2 11.70 29.93 6.97
CA ALA A 2 11.31 28.79 7.82
C ALA A 2 10.56 29.21 9.10
N THR A 3 10.94 30.34 9.69
CA THR A 3 10.30 30.93 10.88
C THR A 3 8.86 31.42 10.62
N ASP A 4 8.57 31.76 9.36
CA ASP A 4 7.27 32.33 8.96
C ASP A 4 6.25 31.23 8.67
N ILE A 5 6.67 30.13 8.04
CA ILE A 5 5.82 28.94 7.83
C ILE A 5 5.38 28.36 9.17
N LYS A 6 6.31 28.25 10.14
CA LYS A 6 5.99 27.69 11.46
C LYS A 6 4.97 28.55 12.21
N LYS A 7 5.12 29.88 12.16
CA LYS A 7 4.14 30.84 12.71
C LYS A 7 2.75 30.75 12.05
N CYS A 8 2.69 30.47 10.74
CA CYS A 8 1.42 30.28 10.04
C CYS A 8 0.74 28.97 10.44
N ILE A 9 1.51 27.88 10.57
CA ILE A 9 1.01 26.57 11.02
C ILE A 9 0.48 26.66 12.46
N ASP A 10 1.22 27.33 13.35
CA ASP A 10 0.82 27.49 14.76
C ASP A 10 -0.48 28.28 14.95
N LYS A 11 -0.90 29.05 13.94
CA LYS A 11 -2.14 29.85 13.94
C LYS A 11 -3.25 29.26 13.06
N MET A 12 -2.99 28.11 12.44
CA MET A 12 -3.90 27.50 11.47
C MET A 12 -5.08 26.86 12.19
N ASP A 13 -6.28 27.09 11.68
CA ASP A 13 -7.46 26.33 12.10
C ASP A 13 -7.37 24.92 11.52
N ILE A 14 -7.06 23.96 12.39
CA ILE A 14 -6.87 22.56 12.03
C ILE A 14 -8.17 21.96 11.50
N ILE A 15 -9.32 22.33 12.08
CA ILE A 15 -10.61 21.73 11.72
C ILE A 15 -11.02 22.21 10.34
N SER A 16 -11.00 23.52 10.12
CA SER A 16 -11.32 24.10 8.81
C SER A 16 -10.43 23.55 7.70
N PHE A 17 -9.14 23.37 7.96
CA PHE A 17 -8.23 22.79 6.98
C PHE A 17 -8.54 21.33 6.66
N GLN A 18 -8.87 20.52 7.67
CA GLN A 18 -9.27 19.13 7.49
C GLN A 18 -10.54 19.03 6.66
N ASP A 19 -11.52 19.87 6.95
CA ASP A 19 -12.79 19.91 6.22
C ASP A 19 -12.57 20.29 4.75
N ASP A 20 -11.77 21.33 4.48
CA ASP A 20 -11.43 21.74 3.11
C ASP A 20 -10.68 20.64 2.34
N LEU A 21 -9.69 20.01 2.98
CA LEU A 21 -8.88 18.96 2.35
C LEU A 21 -9.70 17.69 2.08
N ILE A 22 -10.53 17.27 3.05
CA ILE A 22 -11.41 16.11 2.90
C ILE A 22 -12.47 16.39 1.84
N GLY A 23 -13.07 17.58 1.86
CA GLY A 23 -14.07 18.00 0.88
C GLY A 23 -13.54 17.93 -0.55
N TRP A 24 -12.36 18.51 -0.78
CA TRP A 24 -11.66 18.41 -2.06
C TRP A 24 -11.31 16.97 -2.43
N PHE A 25 -10.83 16.15 -1.47
CA PHE A 25 -10.48 14.77 -1.74
C PHE A 25 -11.70 13.96 -2.18
N VAL A 26 -12.84 14.14 -1.52
CA VAL A 26 -14.10 13.47 -1.87
C VAL A 26 -14.55 13.84 -3.29
N SER A 27 -14.36 15.09 -3.73
CA SER A 27 -14.77 15.54 -5.07
C SER A 27 -13.78 15.17 -6.17
N GLU A 28 -12.47 15.20 -5.91
CA GLU A 28 -11.42 15.10 -6.94
C GLU A 28 -10.62 13.79 -6.89
N GLN A 29 -10.90 12.87 -5.97
CA GLN A 29 -10.14 11.63 -5.88
C GLN A 29 -10.19 10.82 -7.19
N ARG A 30 -9.04 10.29 -7.57
CA ARG A 30 -8.94 9.34 -8.67
C ARG A 30 -9.45 7.97 -8.25
N GLU A 31 -10.17 7.32 -9.17
CA GLU A 31 -10.52 5.91 -9.10
C GLU A 31 -9.26 5.05 -9.27
N LEU A 32 -8.86 4.37 -8.19
CA LEU A 32 -7.69 3.49 -8.17
C LEU A 32 -8.12 2.09 -7.77
N PRO A 33 -7.60 1.01 -8.41
CA PRO A 33 -8.04 -0.36 -8.12
C PRO A 33 -7.93 -0.76 -6.64
N TRP A 34 -6.88 -0.32 -5.96
CA TRP A 34 -6.64 -0.56 -4.54
C TRP A 34 -7.45 0.32 -3.58
N ARG A 35 -8.28 1.24 -4.09
CA ARG A 35 -9.22 2.04 -3.29
C ARG A 35 -10.67 1.54 -3.38
N LYS A 36 -10.94 0.50 -4.17
CA LYS A 36 -12.30 -0.03 -4.38
C LYS A 36 -12.88 -0.73 -3.15
N ASP A 37 -12.01 -1.27 -2.30
CA ASP A 37 -12.37 -1.86 -1.01
C ASP A 37 -11.29 -1.54 0.03
N GLN A 38 -11.54 -1.91 1.28
CA GLN A 38 -10.61 -1.70 2.40
C GLN A 38 -9.87 -2.98 2.79
N ASP A 39 -9.64 -3.90 1.85
CA ASP A 39 -8.90 -5.12 2.12
C ASP A 39 -7.44 -4.80 2.50
N PRO A 40 -7.00 -5.11 3.74
CA PRO A 40 -5.64 -4.83 4.19
C PRO A 40 -4.56 -5.46 3.32
N TYR A 41 -4.81 -6.63 2.73
CA TYR A 41 -3.87 -7.29 1.83
C TYR A 41 -3.66 -6.47 0.56
N LYS A 42 -4.76 -6.04 -0.08
CA LYS A 42 -4.73 -5.22 -1.29
C LYS A 42 -4.07 -3.87 -1.06
N VAL A 43 -4.40 -3.23 0.06
CA VAL A 43 -3.74 -1.97 0.47
C VAL A 43 -2.23 -2.21 0.60
N TRP A 44 -1.82 -3.25 1.33
CA TRP A 44 -0.39 -3.54 1.53
C TRP A 44 0.35 -3.81 0.23
N VAL A 45 -0.19 -4.65 -0.67
CA VAL A 45 0.38 -4.91 -2.00
C VAL A 45 0.56 -3.61 -2.77
N SER A 46 -0.48 -2.76 -2.81
CA SER A 46 -0.43 -1.50 -3.56
C SER A 46 0.63 -0.53 -3.03
N GLU A 47 0.76 -0.40 -1.71
CA GLU A 47 1.75 0.45 -1.07
C GLU A 47 3.18 -0.02 -1.38
N ILE A 48 3.45 -1.33 -1.35
CA ILE A 48 4.77 -1.88 -1.71
C ILE A 48 5.09 -1.61 -3.18
N MET A 49 4.11 -1.76 -4.08
CA MET A 49 4.29 -1.46 -5.51
C MET A 49 4.56 0.03 -5.76
N LEU A 50 3.84 0.92 -5.05
CA LEU A 50 3.94 2.38 -5.22
C LEU A 50 5.26 2.98 -4.70
N GLN A 51 6.06 2.24 -3.93
CA GLN A 51 7.40 2.68 -3.56
C GLN A 51 8.25 2.92 -4.81
N GLN A 52 8.67 4.17 -5.01
CA GLN A 52 9.52 4.60 -6.12
C GLN A 52 8.97 4.23 -7.52
N THR A 53 7.65 4.00 -7.64
CA THR A 53 6.99 3.63 -8.90
C THR A 53 5.77 4.52 -9.12
N ARG A 54 5.52 4.95 -10.37
CA ARG A 54 4.39 5.83 -10.69
C ARG A 54 3.06 5.07 -10.67
N VAL A 55 1.99 5.77 -10.28
CA VAL A 55 0.62 5.21 -10.20
C VAL A 55 0.19 4.51 -11.49
N ASP A 56 0.34 5.18 -12.65
CA ASP A 56 -0.11 4.65 -13.94
C ASP A 56 0.62 3.37 -14.33
N THR A 57 1.87 3.22 -13.89
CA THR A 57 2.65 1.99 -14.06
C THR A 57 2.16 0.88 -13.14
N VAL A 58 1.79 1.20 -11.89
CA VAL A 58 1.36 0.20 -10.90
C VAL A 58 0.00 -0.41 -11.23
N ILE A 59 -0.94 0.36 -11.81
CA ILE A 59 -2.31 -0.11 -12.10
C ILE A 59 -2.36 -1.48 -12.81
N PRO A 60 -1.73 -1.68 -13.99
CA PRO A 60 -1.79 -2.98 -14.69
C PRO A 60 -1.06 -4.09 -13.93
N TYR A 61 -0.02 -3.76 -13.16
CA TYR A 61 0.72 -4.73 -12.35
C TYR A 61 -0.09 -5.22 -11.16
N PHE A 62 -0.75 -4.30 -10.46
CA PHE A 62 -1.60 -4.60 -9.33
C PHE A 62 -2.75 -5.53 -9.72
N ASN A 63 -3.44 -5.24 -10.83
CA ASN A 63 -4.54 -6.08 -11.32
C ASN A 63 -4.04 -7.51 -11.63
N ARG A 64 -2.98 -7.65 -12.44
CA ARG A 64 -2.41 -8.97 -12.78
C ARG A 64 -1.88 -9.71 -11.55
N PHE A 65 -1.30 -8.99 -10.59
CA PHE A 65 -0.79 -9.59 -9.37
C PHE A 65 -1.92 -10.20 -8.54
N LEU A 66 -3.05 -9.48 -8.39
CA LEU A 66 -4.22 -9.99 -7.67
C LEU A 66 -4.99 -11.08 -8.43
N GLU A 67 -4.88 -11.15 -9.75
CA GLU A 67 -5.38 -12.29 -10.52
C GLU A 67 -4.62 -13.59 -10.17
N ASN A 68 -3.30 -13.50 -9.97
CA ASN A 68 -2.46 -14.64 -9.61
C ASN A 68 -2.50 -14.95 -8.11
N PHE A 69 -2.55 -13.91 -7.28
CA PHE A 69 -2.49 -13.99 -5.82
C PHE A 69 -3.66 -13.18 -5.23
N PRO A 70 -4.89 -13.73 -5.26
CA PRO A 70 -6.08 -12.99 -4.85
C PRO A 70 -6.17 -12.77 -3.34
N THR A 71 -5.45 -13.55 -2.55
CA THR A 71 -5.45 -13.48 -1.09
C THR A 71 -4.04 -13.49 -0.52
N LEU A 72 -3.92 -13.11 0.76
CA LEU A 72 -2.67 -13.16 1.50
C LEU A 72 -2.11 -14.59 1.53
N GLU A 73 -2.95 -15.60 1.76
CA GLU A 73 -2.57 -17.01 1.79
C GLU A 73 -2.06 -17.48 0.42
N ALA A 74 -2.74 -17.08 -0.66
CA ALA A 74 -2.31 -17.41 -2.02
C ALA A 74 -0.90 -16.88 -2.34
N LEU A 75 -0.54 -15.70 -1.81
CA LEU A 75 0.82 -15.17 -1.94
C LEU A 75 1.82 -15.88 -1.00
N ALA A 76 1.39 -16.24 0.21
CA ALA A 76 2.22 -16.97 1.17
C ALA A 76 2.66 -18.32 0.62
N ASP A 77 1.74 -19.06 0.01
CA ASP A 77 1.93 -20.43 -0.48
C ASP A 77 2.58 -20.49 -1.87
N ALA A 78 2.69 -19.37 -2.57
CA ALA A 78 3.22 -19.32 -3.93
C ALA A 78 4.73 -19.60 -4.00
N ASP A 79 5.15 -20.24 -5.09
CA ASP A 79 6.57 -20.39 -5.44
C ASP A 79 7.19 -19.01 -5.69
N GLU A 80 8.37 -18.75 -5.12
CA GLU A 80 9.08 -17.47 -5.28
C GLU A 80 9.30 -17.10 -6.74
N GLU A 81 9.57 -18.09 -7.61
CA GLU A 81 9.74 -17.87 -9.05
C GLU A 81 8.48 -17.28 -9.71
N LYS A 82 7.29 -17.76 -9.34
CA LYS A 82 6.01 -17.23 -9.84
C LYS A 82 5.77 -15.81 -9.34
N VAL A 83 6.12 -15.55 -8.08
CA VAL A 83 6.00 -14.22 -7.47
C VAL A 83 6.93 -13.21 -8.15
N LEU A 84 8.18 -13.59 -8.38
CA LEU A 84 9.15 -12.77 -9.12
C LEU A 84 8.70 -12.52 -10.56
N LYS A 85 8.14 -13.54 -11.22
CA LYS A 85 7.61 -13.40 -12.58
C LYS A 85 6.43 -12.43 -12.63
N ALA A 86 5.53 -12.47 -11.65
CA ALA A 86 4.42 -11.52 -11.58
C ALA A 86 4.90 -10.07 -11.34
N TRP A 87 6.06 -9.90 -10.71
CA TRP A 87 6.69 -8.60 -10.40
C TRP A 87 7.63 -8.07 -11.49
N GLU A 88 7.90 -8.87 -12.52
CA GLU A 88 8.89 -8.58 -13.57
C GLU A 88 8.63 -7.24 -14.27
N GLY A 89 9.62 -6.34 -14.23
CA GLY A 89 9.55 -5.00 -14.82
C GLY A 89 9.20 -3.87 -13.86
N LEU A 90 8.76 -4.15 -12.62
CA LEU A 90 8.61 -3.10 -11.58
C LEU A 90 9.95 -2.68 -10.94
N GLY A 91 11.00 -3.48 -11.13
CA GLY A 91 12.31 -3.28 -10.48
C GLY A 91 12.26 -3.49 -8.96
N TYR A 92 13.43 -3.41 -8.32
CA TYR A 92 13.59 -3.60 -6.87
C TYR A 92 12.91 -4.89 -6.36
N TYR A 93 13.33 -6.05 -6.88
CA TYR A 93 12.75 -7.36 -6.59
C TYR A 93 12.78 -7.77 -5.11
N SER A 94 13.68 -7.19 -4.31
CA SER A 94 13.67 -7.39 -2.86
C SER A 94 12.34 -6.98 -2.21
N ARG A 95 11.61 -6.01 -2.78
CA ARG A 95 10.30 -5.58 -2.28
C ARG A 95 9.29 -6.72 -2.25
N VAL A 96 9.18 -7.49 -3.34
CA VAL A 96 8.19 -8.56 -3.43
C VAL A 96 8.59 -9.78 -2.59
N LEU A 97 9.88 -10.08 -2.50
CA LEU A 97 10.38 -11.16 -1.65
C LEU A 97 10.19 -10.81 -0.17
N ASN A 98 10.44 -9.57 0.23
CA ASN A 98 10.19 -9.10 1.59
C ASN A 98 8.69 -9.10 1.91
N LEU A 99 7.85 -8.67 0.97
CA LEU A 99 6.39 -8.76 1.10
C LEU A 99 5.95 -10.21 1.29
N GLN A 100 6.42 -11.13 0.45
CA GLN A 100 6.06 -12.54 0.56
C GLN A 100 6.53 -13.15 1.89
N SER A 101 7.74 -12.86 2.32
CA SER A 101 8.28 -13.30 3.61
C SER A 101 7.43 -12.80 4.78
N ALA A 102 7.05 -11.51 4.78
CA ALA A 102 6.21 -10.93 5.81
C ALA A 102 4.78 -11.51 5.77
N VAL A 103 4.25 -11.80 4.58
CA VAL A 103 2.95 -12.46 4.40
C VAL A 103 2.97 -13.90 4.94
N LYS A 104 4.05 -14.66 4.71
CA LYS A 104 4.25 -15.99 5.31
C LYS A 104 4.26 -15.89 6.84
N GLU A 105 5.00 -14.93 7.41
CA GLU A 105 4.99 -14.70 8.86
C GLU A 105 3.60 -14.38 9.39
N VAL A 106 2.83 -13.54 8.68
CA VAL A 106 1.46 -13.20 9.07
C VAL A 106 0.53 -14.41 9.01
N ASN A 107 0.67 -15.24 7.98
CA ASN A 107 -0.12 -16.45 7.84
C ASN A 107 0.16 -17.43 8.99
N GLU A 108 1.44 -17.69 9.27
CA GLU A 108 1.88 -18.62 10.32
C GLU A 108 1.54 -18.14 11.74
N ARG A 109 1.72 -16.85 12.03
CA ARG A 109 1.62 -16.32 13.41
C ARG A 109 0.26 -15.73 13.75
N TYR A 110 -0.48 -15.25 12.74
CA TYR A 110 -1.73 -14.50 12.95
C TYR A 110 -2.91 -15.07 12.16
N GLY A 111 -2.77 -16.27 11.57
CA GLY A 111 -3.85 -16.97 10.87
C GLY A 111 -4.41 -16.18 9.70
N GLY A 112 -3.52 -15.59 8.91
CA GLY A 112 -3.85 -14.83 7.69
C GLY A 112 -4.34 -13.40 7.94
N ARG A 113 -4.49 -12.96 9.20
CA ARG A 113 -4.99 -11.60 9.52
C ARG A 113 -3.87 -10.58 9.63
N VAL A 114 -3.83 -9.63 8.70
CA VAL A 114 -2.96 -8.45 8.79
C VAL A 114 -3.33 -7.64 10.05
N GLN A 115 -2.36 -7.43 10.94
CA GLN A 115 -2.57 -6.59 12.11
C GLN A 115 -2.66 -5.12 11.70
N ILE A 116 -3.76 -4.46 12.05
CA ILE A 116 -3.99 -3.03 11.72
C ILE A 116 -3.36 -2.10 12.80
N LEU A 117 -2.81 -2.67 13.87
CA LEU A 117 -2.21 -1.91 14.97
C LEU A 117 -0.81 -1.41 14.58
N ARG A 118 -0.64 -0.08 14.56
CA ARG A 118 0.60 0.65 14.23
C ARG A 118 1.86 0.26 15.04
N LYS A 119 1.74 -0.57 16.08
CA LYS A 119 2.85 -1.04 16.92
C LYS A 119 3.37 -2.41 16.43
N ARG A 120 4.08 -2.44 15.30
CA ARG A 120 5.06 -3.49 14.83
C ARG A 120 4.97 -3.74 13.32
N PHE A 121 5.32 -2.74 12.52
CA PHE A 121 5.85 -3.01 11.19
C PHE A 121 7.12 -2.18 11.03
N GLN A 122 8.23 -2.72 11.52
CA GLN A 122 9.57 -2.27 11.11
C GLN A 122 9.95 -3.17 9.94
N LEU A 123 9.78 -2.65 8.73
CA LEU A 123 10.43 -3.16 7.52
C LEU A 123 11.77 -2.43 7.36
#